data_AF-A0A8J7MHU0-F1
#
_entry.id   AF-A0A8J7MHU0-F1
#
_cell.length_a   1.000
_cell.length_b   1.000
_cell.length_c   1.000
_cell.angle_alpha   90.00
_cell.angle_beta   90.00
_cell.angle_gamma   90.00
#
_symmetry.space_group_name_H-M   'P 1'
#
loop_
_entity.id
_entity.type
_entity.pdbx_description
1 polymer ?
#
loop_
_entity_poly.entity_id
_entity_poly.type
_entity_poly.pdbx_seq_one_letter_code
_entity_poly.pdbx_strand_id
1 'polypeptide(L)' 'MPEALSVLQKLKILYLSRNPLNKAEQEKVRNILPNTVILYLTIDHI' A
#
# COMPACT_ATOMS: atom_id res chain seq x y z
N MET A 1 -8.35 3.50 -5.35
CA MET A 1 -7.03 3.83 -4.78
C MET A 1 -6.48 5.10 -5.43
N PRO A 2 -6.04 6.11 -4.66
CA PRO A 2 -5.89 7.47 -5.19
C PRO A 2 -4.61 7.68 -6.01
N GLU A 3 -4.76 8.31 -7.18
CA GLU A 3 -3.66 8.74 -8.06
C GLU A 3 -2.69 9.70 -7.36
N ALA A 4 -3.16 10.40 -6.32
CA ALA A 4 -2.37 11.31 -5.50
C ALA A 4 -1.14 10.65 -4.85
N LEU A 5 -1.10 9.32 -4.72
CA LEU A 5 0.08 8.62 -4.19
C LEU A 5 1.27 8.66 -5.15
N SER A 6 1.04 8.88 -6.45
CA SER A 6 2.10 8.90 -7.47
C SER A 6 3.13 10.02 -7.28
N VAL A 7 2.75 11.10 -6.59
CA VAL A 7 3.66 12.24 -6.33
C VAL A 7 4.67 11.93 -5.23
N LEU A 8 4.46 10.86 -4.45
CA LEU A 8 5.29 10.50 -3.30
C LEU A 8 6.51 9.67 -3.71
N GLN A 9 7.28 10.14 -4.71
CA GLN A 9 8.41 9.41 -5.30
C GLN A 9 9.56 9.08 -4.32
N LYS A 10 9.64 9.79 -3.19
CA LYS A 10 10.66 9.59 -2.14
C LYS A 10 10.15 8.75 -0.97
N LEU A 11 8.90 8.28 -1.01
CA LEU A 11 8.32 7.50 0.07
C LEU A 11 9.02 6.14 0.15
N LYS A 12 9.62 5.84 1.30
CA LYS A 12 10.36 4.59 1.51
C LYS A 12 9.49 3.49 2.09
N ILE A 13 8.58 3.83 3.00
CA ILE A 13 7.76 2.87 3.74
C ILE A 13 6.32 3.39 3.82
N LEU A 14 5.36 2.52 3.53
CA LEU A 14 3.92 2.78 3.65
C LEU A 14 3.26 1.64 4.43
N TYR A 15 2.66 1.97 5.58
CA TYR A 15 1.90 1.01 6.38
C TYR A 15 0.43 1.07 5.99
N LEU A 16 -0.09 -0.04 5.46
CA LEU A 16 -1.51 -0.22 5.10
C LEU A 16 -2.16 -1.37 5.89
N SER A 17 -1.50 -1.83 6.93
CA SER A 17 -1.98 -2.87 7.84
C SER A 17 -3.38 -2.54 8.38
N ARG A 18 -4.24 -3.55 8.54
CA ARG A 18 -5.64 -3.40 8.98
C ARG A 18 -6.55 -2.54 8.09
N ASN A 19 -6.16 -2.28 6.84
CA ASN A 19 -7.07 -1.74 5.83
C ASN A 19 -7.66 -2.90 5.01
N PRO A 20 -8.97 -2.89 4.71
CA PRO A 20 -9.62 -3.94 3.92
C PRO A 20 -9.27 -3.80 2.43
N LEU A 21 -8.00 -4.02 2.09
CA LEU A 21 -7.49 -3.94 0.72
C LEU A 21 -7.43 -5.32 0.10
N ASN A 22 -8.20 -5.53 -0.96
CA ASN A 22 -8.12 -6.77 -1.75
C ASN A 22 -6.83 -6.81 -2.59
N LYS A 23 -6.50 -7.98 -3.16
CA LYS A 23 -5.27 -8.16 -3.96
C LYS A 23 -5.12 -7.14 -5.10
N ALA A 24 -6.21 -6.84 -5.80
CA ALA A 24 -6.18 -5.89 -6.91
C ALA A 24 -5.88 -4.45 -6.44
N GLU A 25 -6.36 -4.07 -5.26
CA GLU A 25 -6.01 -2.78 -4.67
C GLU A 25 -4.55 -2.75 -4.22
N GLN A 26 -4.04 -3.84 -3.63
CA GLN A 26 -2.63 -3.95 -3.26
C GLN A 26 -1.71 -3.84 -4.48
N GLU A 27 -2.07 -4.47 -5.61
CA GLU A 27 -1.34 -4.34 -6.87
C GLU A 27 -1.35 -2.91 -7.41
N LYS A 28 -2.49 -2.21 -7.31
CA LYS A 28 -2.55 -0.78 -7.65
C LYS A 28 -1.59 0.05 -6.80
N VAL A 29 -1.45 -0.22 -5.49
CA VAL A 29 -0.46 0.48 -4.63
C VAL A 29 0.95 0.25 -5.17
N ARG A 30 1.30 -1.01 -5.44
CA ARG A 30 2.64 -1.41 -5.88
C ARG A 30 3.01 -0.78 -7.22
N ASN A 31 2.05 -0.65 -8.13
CA ASN A 31 2.28 -0.01 -9.43
C ASN A 31 2.49 1.50 -9.31
N ILE A 32 1.79 2.16 -8.38
CA ILE A 32 1.93 3.61 -8.17
C ILE A 32 3.22 3.94 -7.39
N LEU A 33 3.63 3.07 -6.47
CA LEU A 33 4.76 3.25 -5.57
C LEU A 33 5.77 2.10 -5.70
N PRO A 34 6.42 1.91 -6.87
CA PRO A 34 7.24 0.74 -7.15
C PRO A 34 8.50 0.65 -6.27
N ASN A 35 8.97 1.77 -5.72
CA ASN A 35 10.17 1.85 -4.90
C ASN A 35 9.86 1.97 -3.39
N THR A 36 8.63 1.67 -2.97
CA THR A 36 8.18 1.80 -1.59
C THR A 36 7.93 0.42 -0.97
N VAL A 37 8.41 0.21 0.25
CA VAL A 37 8.07 -0.97 1.05
C VAL A 37 6.66 -0.81 1.59
N ILE A 38 5.74 -1.70 1.23
CA ILE A 38 4.34 -1.62 1.65
C ILE A 38 4.02 -2.78 2.60
N LEU A 39 3.46 -2.45 3.77
CA LEU A 39 3.17 -3.41 4.84
C LEU A 39 1.65 -3.57 5.02
N TYR A 40 1.14 -4.75 4.63
CA TYR A 40 -0.30 -5.04 4.58
C TYR A 40 -0.85 -5.84 5.75
N LEU A 41 -0.04 -6.21 6.75
CA LEU A 41 -0.42 -7.15 7.83
C LEU A 41 -1.84 -6.90 8.36
N THR A 42 -2.75 -7.81 8.01
CA THR A 42 -4.00 -8.02 8.72
C THR A 42 -3.65 -8.81 9.97
N ILE A 43 -3.91 -8.21 11.13
CA ILE A 43 -4.01 -9.00 12.36
C ILE A 43 -5.45 -9.51 12.33
N ASP A 44 -5.65 -10.70 11.76
CA ASP A 44 -6.88 -11.42 11.99
C ASP A 44 -6.97 -11.64 13.51
N HIS A 45 -8.12 -11.31 14.09
CA HIS A 45 -8.38 -11.27 15.52
C HIS A 45 -7.70 -12.43 16.29
N ILE A 46 -6.81 -12.09 17.23
CA ILE A 46 -6.41 -12.97 18.35
C ILE A 46 -7.55 -12.94 19.37
#